data_AF-A0A847LB37-F1
#
_entry.id   AF-A0A847LB37-F1
#
_cell.length_a   1.000
_cell.length_b   1.000
_cell.length_c   1.000
_cell.angle_alpha   90.00
_cell.angle_beta   90.00
_cell.angle_gamma   90.00
#
_symmetry.space_group_name_H-M   'P 1'
#
loop_
_entity.id
_entity.type
_entity.pdbx_description
1 polymer ?
#
loop_
_entity_poly.entity_id
_entity_poly.type
_entity_poly.pdbx_seq_one_letter_code
_entity_poly.pdbx_strand_id
1 'polypeptide(L)' 'MKLEVLLENAVEKAVNELYQTKINKKSILFQKTKKEFEGDITLVVFPFVKMAKKSPEQIGEEIGEKLKDE' A
#
# COMPACT_ATOMS: atom_id res chain seq x y z
N MET A 1 17.11 11.95 -1.46
CA MET A 1 15.64 11.90 -1.28
C MET A 1 15.25 10.45 -1.06
N LYS A 2 14.47 10.12 -0.04
CA LYS A 2 14.18 8.71 0.35
C LYS A 2 12.98 8.20 -0.44
N LEU A 3 13.18 7.24 -1.33
CA LEU A 3 12.14 6.55 -2.12
C LEU A 3 10.95 6.09 -1.26
N GLU A 4 11.24 5.66 -0.03
CA GLU A 4 10.26 5.29 0.98
C GLU A 4 9.21 6.38 1.21
N VAL A 5 9.62 7.65 1.33
CA VAL A 5 8.70 8.77 1.60
C VAL A 5 7.78 9.03 0.41
N LEU A 6 8.27 8.85 -0.82
CA LEU A 6 7.43 8.97 -2.02
C LEU A 6 6.37 7.86 -2.04
N LEU A 7 6.78 6.62 -1.80
CA LEU A 7 5.87 5.47 -1.72
C LEU A 7 4.86 5.61 -0.58
N GLU A 8 5.28 6.06 0.60
CA GLU A 8 4.38 6.33 1.72
C GLU A 8 3.29 7.35 1.36
N ASN A 9 3.66 8.44 0.67
CA ASN A 9 2.71 9.46 0.23
C ASN A 9 1.73 8.90 -0.82
N ALA A 10 2.24 8.17 -1.81
CA ALA A 10 1.43 7.60 -2.88
C ALA A 10 0.45 6.56 -2.33
N VAL A 11 0.90 5.68 -1.43
CA VAL A 11 0.05 4.69 -0.75
C VAL A 11 -0.98 5.38 0.16
N GLU A 12 -0.58 6.39 0.93
CA GLU A 12 -1.53 7.16 1.77
C GLU A 12 -2.67 7.74 0.93
N LYS A 13 -2.32 8.33 -0.21
CA LYS A 13 -3.27 8.96 -1.12
C LYS A 13 -4.17 7.93 -1.79
N ALA A 14 -3.61 6.82 -2.28
CA ALA A 14 -4.36 5.70 -2.85
C ALA A 14 -5.37 5.13 -1.84
N VAL A 15 -4.94 4.85 -0.60
CA VAL A 15 -5.82 4.33 0.45
C VAL A 15 -6.88 5.36 0.83
N ASN A 16 -6.53 6.65 0.87
CA ASN A 16 -7.50 7.72 1.13
C ASN A 16 -8.58 7.78 0.05
N GLU A 17 -8.21 7.70 -1.23
CA GLU A 17 -9.18 7.72 -2.33
C GLU A 17 -10.04 6.46 -2.37
N LEU A 18 -9.44 5.27 -2.20
CA LEU A 18 -10.13 3.98 -2.29
C LEU A 18 -11.11 3.76 -1.13
N TYR A 19 -10.71 4.11 0.09
CA TYR A 19 -11.46 3.78 1.31
C TYR A 19 -12.01 5.01 2.03
N GLN A 20 -11.85 6.21 1.46
CA GLN A 20 -12.24 7.50 2.06
C GLN A 20 -11.79 7.64 3.52
N THR A 21 -10.66 7.01 3.85
CA THR A 21 -10.16 6.85 5.21
C THR A 21 -8.75 7.37 5.28
N LYS A 22 -8.51 8.27 6.23
CA LYS A 22 -7.18 8.82 6.47
C LYS A 22 -6.35 7.83 7.28
N ILE A 23 -5.37 7.20 6.63
CA ILE A 23 -4.40 6.34 7.31
C ILE A 23 -3.18 7.13 7.78
N ASN A 24 -2.54 6.65 8.84
CA ASN A 24 -1.26 7.20 9.26
C ASN A 24 -0.15 6.53 8.46
N LYS A 25 0.86 7.29 8.02
CA LYS A 25 2.07 6.75 7.39
C LYS A 25 2.74 5.66 8.22
N LYS A 26 2.65 5.74 9.55
CA LYS A 26 3.13 4.69 10.47
C LYS A 26 2.44 3.33 10.28
N SER A 27 1.25 3.30 9.69
CA SER A 27 0.53 2.07 9.35
C SER A 27 0.98 1.46 8.02
N ILE A 28 1.70 2.23 7.19
CA ILE A 28 2.28 1.79 5.93
C ILE A 28 3.60 1.10 6.26
N LEU A 29 3.61 -0.22 6.14
CA LEU A 29 4.79 -1.03 6.42
C LEU A 29 5.28 -1.63 5.10
N PHE A 30 6.54 -1.35 4.79
CA PHE A 30 7.24 -1.93 3.65
C PHE A 30 8.19 -3.01 4.11
N GLN A 31 8.25 -4.11 3.37
CA GLN A 31 9.17 -5.21 3.59
C GLN A 31 10.01 -5.44 2.34
N LYS A 32 11.19 -6.05 2.49
CA LYS A 32 11.93 -6.53 1.32
C LYS A 32 11.16 -7.67 0.68
N THR A 33 10.98 -7.59 -0.63
CA THR A 33 10.37 -8.66 -1.41
C THR A 33 11.22 -9.93 -1.26
N LYS A 34 10.56 -11.06 -1.01
CA LYS A 34 11.27 -12.34 -0.97
C LYS A 34 11.80 -12.63 -2.37
N LYS A 35 12.96 -13.29 -2.47
CA LYS A 35 13.59 -13.67 -3.76
C LYS A 35 12.69 -14.47 -4.70
N GLU A 36 11.61 -15.03 -4.19
CA GLU A 36 10.61 -15.81 -4.94
C GLU A 36 9.60 -14.92 -5.70
N PHE A 37 9.56 -13.62 -5.42
CA PHE A 37 8.65 -12.66 -6.05
C PHE A 37 9.44 -11.54 -6.74
N GLU A 38 8.89 -11.01 -7.83
CA GLU A 38 9.49 -9.89 -8.56
C GLU A 38 9.22 -8.55 -7.85
N GLY A 39 10.25 -7.69 -7.80
CA GLY A 39 10.19 -6.33 -7.26
C GLY A 39 11.14 -6.07 -6.09
N ASP A 40 11.40 -4.80 -5.80
CA ASP A 40 12.35 -4.38 -4.76
C ASP A 40 11.73 -4.34 -3.35
N ILE A 41 10.45 -3.99 -3.26
CA ILE A 41 9.74 -3.71 -2.01
C ILE A 41 8.32 -4.29 -2.06
N THR A 42 7.85 -4.86 -0.94
CA THR A 42 6.50 -5.38 -0.73
C THR A 42 5.75 -4.51 0.28
N LEU A 43 4.53 -4.08 -0.05
CA LEU A 43 3.63 -3.37 0.86
C LEU A 43 2.83 -4.36 1.74
N VAL A 44 2.79 -4.12 3.05
CA VAL A 44 1.97 -4.90 3.97
C VAL A 44 0.56 -4.30 4.07
N VAL A 45 -0.41 -5.00 3.52
CA VAL A 45 -1.82 -4.55 3.42
C VAL A 45 -2.72 -5.02 4.56
N PHE A 46 -2.24 -5.91 5.43
CA PHE A 46 -2.98 -6.42 6.59
C PHE A 46 -3.59 -5.34 7.51
N PRO A 47 -2.89 -4.24 7.82
CA PRO A 47 -3.46 -3.14 8.61
C PRO A 47 -4.71 -2.52 7.99
N PHE A 48 -4.84 -2.60 6.66
CA PHE A 48 -5.95 -2.01 5.90
C PHE A 48 -7.16 -2.94 5.79
N VAL A 49 -7.02 -4.25 6.07
CA VAL A 49 -8.13 -5.22 5.97
C VAL A 49 -9.33 -4.82 6.81
N LYS A 50 -9.10 -4.33 8.04
CA LYS A 50 -10.18 -3.91 8.95
C LYS A 50 -10.94 -2.68 8.46
N MET A 51 -10.25 -1.71 7.84
CA MET A 51 -10.88 -0.48 7.32
C MET A 51 -11.53 -0.72 5.96
N ALA A 52 -10.87 -1.48 5.10
CA ALA A 52 -11.33 -1.80 3.76
C ALA A 52 -12.49 -2.80 3.74
N LYS A 53 -12.58 -3.66 4.77
CA LYS A 53 -13.51 -4.81 4.83
C LYS A 53 -13.39 -5.73 3.60
N LYS A 54 -12.19 -5.78 3.00
CA LYS A 54 -11.82 -6.57 1.82
C LYS A 54 -10.69 -7.53 2.16
N SER A 55 -10.49 -8.55 1.34
CA SER A 55 -9.35 -9.46 1.47
C SER A 55 -8.03 -8.73 1.19
N PRO A 56 -6.92 -9.12 1.82
CA PRO A 56 -5.61 -8.50 1.61
C PRO A 56 -5.19 -8.49 0.13
N GLU A 57 -5.50 -9.55 -0.62
CA GLU A 57 -5.24 -9.63 -2.06
C GLU A 57 -5.94 -8.50 -2.84
N GLN A 58 -7.24 -8.30 -2.61
CA GLN A 58 -8.01 -7.23 -3.27
C GLN A 58 -7.48 -5.83 -2.92
N ILE A 59 -7.10 -5.63 -1.66
CA ILE A 59 -6.54 -4.35 -1.21
C ILE A 59 -5.20 -4.09 -1.90
N GLY A 60 -4.36 -5.11 -2.00
CA GLY A 60 -3.08 -5.03 -2.69
C GLY A 60 -3.25 -4.71 -4.18
N GLU A 61 -4.23 -5.33 -4.82
CA GLU A 61 -4.56 -5.08 -6.23
C GLU A 61 -5.09 -3.67 -6.44
N GLU A 62 -6.08 -3.21 -5.67
CA GLU A 62 -6.61 -1.84 -5.82
C GLU A 62 -5.57 -0.76 -5.54
N ILE A 63 -4.76 -0.92 -4.49
CA ILE A 63 -3.66 0.01 -4.21
C ILE A 63 -2.63 -0.04 -5.35
N GLY A 64 -2.26 -1.23 -5.82
CA GLY A 64 -1.31 -1.41 -6.91
C GLY A 64 -1.78 -0.78 -8.22
N GLU A 65 -3.06 -0.96 -8.58
CA GLU A 65 -3.68 -0.32 -9.74
C GLU A 65 -3.66 1.21 -9.59
N LYS A 66 -4.03 1.72 -8.41
CA LYS A 66 -4.03 3.16 -8.15
C LYS A 66 -2.63 3.78 -8.21
N LEU A 67 -1.60 3.06 -7.77
CA LEU A 67 -0.20 3.49 -7.87
C LEU A 67 0.37 3.42 -9.28
N LYS A 68 -0.19 2.58 -10.16
CA LYS A 68 0.24 2.45 -11.56
C LYS A 68 -0.27 3.61 -12.43
N ASP A 69 -1.38 4.21 -12.03
CA ASP A 69 -2.05 5.31 -12.74
C ASP A 69 -1.53 6.71 -12.32
N GLU A 70 -0.64 6.78 -11.32
CA GLU A 70 -0.04 8.04 -10.80
C GLU A 70 1.41 8.24 -11.28
#